data_AF-A0A7M2BST1-F1
#
_entry.id   AF-A0A7M2BST1-F1
#
_cell.length_a   1.000
_cell.length_b   1.000
_cell.length_c   1.000
_cell.angle_alpha   90.00
_cell.angle_beta   90.00
_cell.angle_gamma   90.00
#
_symmetry.space_group_name_H-M   'P 1'
#
loop_
_entity.id
_entity.type
_entity.pdbx_description
1 polymer ?
#
loop_
_entity_poly.entity_id
_entity_poly.type
_entity_poly.pdbx_seq_one_letter_code
_entity_poly.pdbx_strand_id
1 'polypeptide(L)' 'LPQALNNMAVICHYRGEQAIEQGDSENSEIWFDQAASYWKQAIALAPNNYIEAENWLKITGRLKE' A
#
# COMPACT_ATOMS: atom_id res chain seq x y z
N LEU A 1 1.02 -6.97 -15.64
CA LEU A 1 1.85 -5.93 -14.97
C LEU A 1 1.17 -5.32 -13.73
N PRO A 2 -0.05 -4.73 -13.81
CA PRO A 2 -0.69 -4.11 -12.64
C PRO A 2 -0.96 -5.10 -11.49
N GLN A 3 -1.29 -6.37 -11.81
CA GLN A 3 -1.48 -7.41 -10.80
C GLN A 3 -0.21 -7.74 -9.99
N ALA A 4 0.98 -7.70 -10.62
CA ALA A 4 2.24 -7.95 -9.91
C ALA A 4 2.55 -6.81 -8.93
N LEU A 5 2.31 -5.56 -9.34
CA LEU A 5 2.40 -4.39 -8.47
C LEU A 5 1.42 -4.48 -7.29
N ASN A 6 0.17 -4.87 -7.57
CA ASN A 6 -0.81 -5.10 -6.50
C ASN A 6 -0.35 -6.20 -5.52
N ASN A 7 0.19 -7.31 -6.01
CA ASN A 7 0.69 -8.37 -5.14
C ASN A 7 1.86 -7.89 -4.25
N MET A 8 2.79 -7.11 -4.81
CA MET A 8 3.88 -6.52 -4.01
C MET A 8 3.35 -5.54 -2.96
N ALA A 9 2.36 -4.71 -3.32
CA ALA A 9 1.74 -3.78 -2.40
C ALA A 9 1.08 -4.49 -1.21
N VAL A 10 0.32 -5.56 -1.48
CA VAL A 10 -0.33 -6.38 -0.44
C VAL A 10 0.70 -7.03 0.49
N ILE A 11 1.82 -7.54 -0.05
CA ILE A 11 2.90 -8.10 0.79
C ILE A 11 3.50 -7.02 1.70
N CYS A 12 3.75 -5.82 1.17
CA CYS A 12 4.30 -4.72 1.97
C CYS A 12 3.30 -4.30 3.05
N HIS A 13 2.02 -4.14 2.70
CA HIS A 13 0.97 -3.78 3.64
C HIS A 13 0.84 -4.78 4.79
N TYR A 14 0.83 -6.08 4.48
CA TYR A 14 0.82 -7.15 5.49
C TYR A 14 2.04 -7.12 6.42
N ARG A 15 3.23 -6.77 5.91
CA ARG A 15 4.43 -6.58 6.76
C ARG A 15 4.30 -5.36 7.67
N GLY A 16 3.65 -4.29 7.20
CA GLY A 16 3.33 -3.13 8.02
C GLY A 16 2.39 -3.48 9.17
N GLU A 17 1.37 -4.29 8.91
CA GLU A 17 0.46 -4.79 9.95
C GLU A 17 1.19 -5.65 10.99
N GLN A 18 2.05 -6.58 10.55
CA GLN A 18 2.86 -7.39 11.47
C GLN A 18 3.81 -6.54 12.34
N ALA A 19 4.38 -5.47 11.78
CA ALA A 19 5.25 -4.57 12.53
C ALA A 19 4.46 -3.82 13.62
N ILE A 20 3.22 -3.39 13.35
CA ILE A 20 2.31 -2.86 14.38
C ILE A 20 2.06 -3.89 15.49
N GLU A 21 1.76 -5.13 15.13
CA GLU A 21 1.49 -6.20 16.11
C GLU A 21 2.71 -6.47 17.01
N GLN A 22 3.92 -6.24 16.50
CA GLN A 22 5.18 -6.38 17.23
C GLN A 22 5.58 -5.12 18.02
N GLY A 23 4.80 -4.03 17.90
CA GLY A 23 5.10 -2.74 18.55
C GLY A 23 6.17 -1.92 17.83
N ASP A 24 6.53 -2.28 16.61
CA ASP A 24 7.52 -1.62 15.77
C ASP A 24 6.86 -0.65 14.79
N SER A 25 6.42 0.50 15.32
CA SER A 25 5.71 1.51 14.54
C SER A 25 6.57 2.16 13.45
N GLU A 26 7.88 2.30 13.68
CA GLU A 26 8.79 2.88 12.70
C GLU A 26 8.90 2.00 11.46
N ASN A 27 9.14 0.70 11.62
CA ASN A 27 9.17 -0.21 10.48
C ASN A 27 7.80 -0.37 9.82
N SER A 28 6.71 -0.27 10.60
CA SER A 28 5.37 -0.31 10.04
C SER A 28 5.12 0.80 9.02
N GLU A 29 5.48 2.05 9.36
CA GLU A 29 5.32 3.19 8.46
C GLU A 29 6.15 3.03 7.17
N ILE A 30 7.38 2.51 7.27
CA ILE A 30 8.23 2.21 6.10
C ILE A 30 7.53 1.21 5.16
N TRP A 31 6.97 0.14 5.71
CA TRP A 31 6.25 -0.87 4.93
C TRP A 31 4.98 -0.31 4.28
N PHE A 32 4.24 0.54 5.00
CA PHE A 32 3.04 1.18 4.47
C PHE A 32 3.34 2.19 3.36
N ASP A 33 4.44 2.93 3.46
CA ASP A 33 4.86 3.84 2.40
C ASP A 33 5.30 3.07 1.14
N GLN A 34 5.96 1.92 1.33
CA GLN A 34 6.29 1.03 0.22
C GLN A 34 5.04 0.41 -0.43
N ALA A 35 4.05 -0.02 0.36
CA ALA A 35 2.77 -0.49 -0.15
C ALA A 35 2.07 0.59 -0.97
N ALA A 36 2.06 1.82 -0.46
CA ALA A 36 1.45 2.95 -1.14
C ALA A 36 2.09 3.26 -2.50
N SER A 37 3.42 3.20 -2.59
CA SER A 37 4.16 3.38 -3.85
C SER A 37 3.74 2.36 -4.92
N TYR A 38 3.62 1.09 -4.55
CA TYR A 38 3.20 0.05 -5.49
C TYR A 38 1.72 0.16 -5.87
N TRP A 39 0.83 0.49 -4.92
CA TRP A 39 -0.59 0.70 -5.23
C TRP A 39 -0.81 1.91 -6.13
N LYS A 40 -0.10 3.02 -5.93
CA LYS A 40 -0.14 4.18 -6.86
C LYS A 40 0.23 3.76 -8.29
N GLN A 41 1.29 2.98 -8.46
CA GLN A 41 1.69 2.46 -9.78
C GLN A 41 0.66 1.50 -10.37
N ALA A 42 0.09 0.60 -9.56
CA ALA A 42 -0.94 -0.34 -10.01
C ALA A 42 -2.21 0.38 -10.48
N ILE A 43 -2.67 1.39 -9.72
CA ILE A 43 -3.84 2.22 -10.04
C ILE A 43 -3.59 3.06 -11.29
N ALA A 44 -2.39 3.63 -11.46
CA ALA A 44 -2.04 4.39 -12.67
C ALA A 44 -2.11 3.53 -13.95
N LEU A 45 -1.76 2.24 -13.86
CA LEU A 45 -1.83 1.30 -14.98
C LEU A 45 -3.23 0.72 -15.23
N ALA A 46 -4.04 0.59 -14.18
CA ALA A 46 -5.39 0.02 -14.25
C ALA A 46 -6.34 0.80 -13.32
N PRO A 47 -6.77 2.01 -13.72
CA PRO A 47 -7.67 2.83 -12.92
C PRO A 47 -8.99 2.09 -12.69
N ASN A 48 -9.58 2.28 -11.51
CA ASN A 48 -10.81 1.60 -11.04
C ASN A 48 -10.71 0.09 -10.77
N ASN A 49 -9.58 -0.58 -11.02
CA ASN A 49 -9.44 -2.01 -10.75
C ASN A 49 -9.05 -2.34 -9.29
N TYR A 50 -8.53 -1.36 -8.55
CA TYR A 50 -8.01 -1.53 -7.19
C TYR A 50 -8.66 -0.53 -6.22
N ILE A 51 -10.00 -0.53 -6.18
CA ILE A 51 -10.79 0.45 -5.41
C ILE A 51 -10.46 0.41 -3.92
N GLU A 52 -10.20 -0.78 -3.36
CA GLU A 52 -9.79 -0.93 -1.95
C GLU A 52 -8.46 -0.24 -1.67
N ALA A 53 -7.48 -0.41 -2.56
CA ALA A 53 -6.19 0.26 -2.47
C ALA A 53 -6.33 1.78 -2.59
N GLU A 54 -7.16 2.25 -3.52
CA GLU A 54 -7.44 3.69 -3.69
C GLU A 54 -8.09 4.31 -2.44
N ASN A 55 -9.07 3.61 -1.86
CA ASN A 55 -9.72 4.02 -0.62
C ASN A 55 -8.75 4.03 0.55
N TRP A 56 -7.90 3.00 0.67
CA TRP A 56 -6.90 2.93 1.73
C TRP A 56 -5.88 4.07 1.62
N LEU A 57 -5.38 4.36 0.42
CA LEU A 57 -4.50 5.50 0.16
C LEU A 57 -5.17 6.83 0.54
N LYS A 58 -6.46 6.96 0.30
CA LYS A 58 -7.22 8.17 0.64
C LYS A 58 -7.39 8.34 2.15
N ILE A 59 -7.76 7.27 2.86
CA ILE A 59 -7.99 7.30 4.32
C ILE A 59 -6.68 7.55 5.06
N THR A 60 -5.58 6.95 4.60
CA THR A 60 -4.26 7.12 5.22
C THR A 60 -3.52 8.39 4.80
N GLY A 61 -4.13 9.23 3.96
CA GLY A 61 -3.52 10.47 3.47
C GLY A 61 -2.39 10.26 2.44
N ARG A 62 -2.15 9.02 2.01
CA ARG A 62 -1.06 8.63 1.10
C ARG A 62 -1.39 8.81 -0.38
N LEU A 63 -2.63 9.18 -0.73
CA LEU A 63 -3.05 9.35 -2.13
C LEU A 63 -2.43 10.59 -2.80
N LYS A 64 -2.17 11.67 -2.04
CA LYS A 64 -1.59 12.90 -2.56
C LYS A 64 -0.07 12.87 -2.40
N GLU A 65 0.65 13.34 -3.40
CA GLU A 65 1.99 13.93 -3.21
C GLU A 65 1.81 15.43 -2.96
#